data_AF-A0A3C0M714-F1
#
_entry.id   AF-A0A3C0M714-F1
#
_cell.length_a   1.000
_cell.length_b   1.000
_cell.length_c   1.000
_cell.angle_alpha   90.00
_cell.angle_beta   90.00
_cell.angle_gamma   90.00
#
_symmetry.space_group_name_H-M   'P 1'
#
loop_
_entity.id
_entity.type
_entity.pdbx_description
1 polymer ?
#
loop_
_entity_poly.entity_id
_entity_poly.type
_entity_poly.pdbx_seq_one_letter_code
_entity_poly.pdbx_strand_id
1 'polypeptide(L)'
;MNGAEALVRTLAAADVTVCFANPGTSEMQLVAAIGADDGMRSVLGLFEGVVTGAADGYFRIKGKPAATLLHLGPGLANGLSNLHNAKRARSAILNIIGDHALYHRALDAPLTSDIETVAKPFSKWVRMAESIDTVSGDALAALRAAVSGVPGPVSLIIPADIAWTEGAKPATPQALPERAKPDAARVTAIAKALSAAGSKGMLLLGGFSATKKGLAAAGRIRAKTGARLVGDFFLNKAAFGAGTVQLPRMPYFGEQAIEVLKGLETLVLVESKAPVSFFAYPGKPSVLTDPATAVRHLAHPEEDGEAALEALADELGAPREPADVLGANLPAAPDAGALSADSAAKIISRALPDGAIVV
;
A
#
# COMPACT_ATOMS: atom_id res chain seq x y z
N MET A 1 -7.22 -25.12 -23.72
CA MET A 1 -6.49 -23.94 -23.21
C MET A 1 -5.59 -24.46 -22.13
N ASN A 2 -4.36 -23.99 -22.12
CA ASN A 2 -3.36 -24.43 -21.19
C ASN A 2 -3.49 -23.71 -19.83
N GLY A 3 -2.71 -24.14 -18.84
CA GLY A 3 -2.75 -23.55 -17.50
C GLY A 3 -2.44 -22.06 -17.47
N ALA A 4 -1.51 -21.59 -18.31
CA ALA A 4 -1.18 -20.17 -18.41
C ALA A 4 -2.36 -19.33 -18.91
N GLU A 5 -3.03 -19.76 -19.98
CA GLU A 5 -4.21 -19.10 -20.54
C GLU A 5 -5.36 -19.05 -19.51
N ALA A 6 -5.62 -20.14 -18.81
CA ALA A 6 -6.66 -20.20 -17.79
C ALA A 6 -6.36 -19.27 -16.60
N LEU A 7 -5.10 -19.23 -16.13
CA LEU A 7 -4.66 -18.34 -15.07
C LEU A 7 -4.83 -16.87 -15.46
N VAL A 8 -4.34 -16.46 -16.64
CA VAL A 8 -4.40 -15.07 -17.11
C VAL A 8 -5.84 -14.62 -17.27
N ARG A 9 -6.69 -15.41 -17.95
CA ARG A 9 -8.12 -15.09 -18.12
C ARG A 9 -8.86 -14.98 -16.80
N THR A 10 -8.52 -15.82 -15.83
CA THR A 10 -9.10 -15.77 -14.48
C THR A 10 -8.74 -14.47 -13.78
N LEU A 11 -7.48 -14.05 -13.83
CA LEU A 11 -7.02 -12.81 -13.22
C LEU A 11 -7.57 -11.56 -13.92
N ALA A 12 -7.61 -11.57 -15.26
CA ALA A 12 -8.21 -10.49 -16.04
C ALA A 12 -9.71 -10.33 -15.73
N ALA A 13 -10.46 -11.44 -15.67
CA ALA A 13 -11.86 -11.43 -15.24
C ALA A 13 -12.03 -10.90 -13.80
N ALA A 14 -11.03 -11.10 -12.95
CA ALA A 14 -10.97 -10.58 -11.59
C ALA A 14 -10.45 -9.13 -11.48
N ASP A 15 -10.39 -8.39 -12.60
CA ASP A 15 -9.98 -6.99 -12.70
C ASP A 15 -8.49 -6.73 -12.37
N VAL A 16 -7.65 -7.77 -12.45
CA VAL A 16 -6.19 -7.62 -12.51
C VAL A 16 -5.80 -7.34 -13.95
N THR A 17 -5.73 -6.06 -14.29
CA THR A 17 -5.64 -5.58 -15.68
C THR A 17 -4.22 -5.21 -16.13
N VAL A 18 -3.23 -5.32 -15.25
CA VAL A 18 -1.82 -5.02 -15.56
C VAL A 18 -0.89 -6.07 -14.96
N CYS A 19 0.08 -6.50 -15.75
CA CYS A 19 1.20 -7.33 -15.32
C CYS A 19 2.52 -6.61 -15.63
N PHE A 20 3.27 -6.26 -14.59
CA PHE A 20 4.64 -5.78 -14.76
C PHE A 20 5.56 -6.99 -14.85
N ALA A 21 6.34 -7.12 -15.92
CA ALA A 21 7.01 -8.37 -16.26
C ALA A 21 8.50 -8.17 -16.52
N ASN A 22 9.30 -9.08 -16.00
CA ASN A 22 10.64 -9.38 -16.49
C ASN A 22 10.74 -10.91 -16.60
N PRO A 23 10.29 -11.48 -17.74
CA PRO A 23 10.18 -12.93 -17.89
C PRO A 23 11.49 -13.56 -18.37
N GLY A 24 11.67 -14.84 -18.06
CA GLY A 24 12.66 -15.72 -18.67
C GLY A 24 12.03 -16.93 -19.35
N THR A 25 12.85 -17.94 -19.61
CA THR A 25 12.45 -19.11 -20.41
C THR A 25 11.35 -19.96 -19.76
N SER A 26 11.31 -20.04 -18.43
CA SER A 26 10.27 -20.76 -17.68
C SER A 26 8.89 -20.11 -17.74
N GLU A 27 8.80 -18.83 -18.11
CA GLU A 27 7.54 -18.08 -18.16
C GLU A 27 7.00 -17.91 -19.59
N MET A 28 7.59 -18.54 -20.61
CA MET A 28 7.21 -18.28 -22.02
C MET A 28 5.72 -18.51 -22.32
N GLN A 29 5.10 -19.52 -21.70
CA GLN A 29 3.67 -19.77 -21.84
C GLN A 29 2.82 -18.71 -21.14
N LEU A 30 3.28 -18.19 -20.00
CA LEU A 30 2.63 -17.06 -19.32
C LEU A 30 2.76 -15.78 -20.14
N VAL A 31 3.93 -15.52 -20.74
CA VAL A 31 4.15 -14.38 -21.65
C VAL A 31 3.21 -14.46 -22.86
N ALA A 32 3.12 -15.64 -23.50
CA ALA A 32 2.23 -15.86 -24.63
C ALA A 32 0.75 -15.65 -24.23
N ALA A 33 0.34 -16.19 -23.08
CA ALA A 33 -1.02 -16.03 -22.57
C ALA A 33 -1.38 -14.57 -22.26
N ILE A 34 -0.49 -13.83 -21.60
CA ILE A 34 -0.70 -12.39 -21.33
C ILE A 34 -0.75 -11.59 -22.64
N GLY A 35 0.12 -11.89 -23.59
CA GLY A 35 0.15 -11.20 -24.88
C GLY A 35 -1.08 -11.43 -25.76
N ALA A 36 -1.81 -12.53 -25.54
CA ALA A 36 -3.01 -12.89 -26.27
C ALA A 36 -4.32 -12.47 -25.57
N ASP A 37 -4.26 -11.94 -24.34
CA ASP A 37 -5.43 -11.54 -23.55
C ASP A 37 -5.62 -10.01 -23.59
N ASP A 38 -6.75 -9.55 -24.13
CA ASP A 38 -7.07 -8.11 -24.21
C ASP A 38 -7.40 -7.48 -22.85
N GLY A 39 -7.61 -8.28 -21.81
CA GLY A 39 -7.97 -7.83 -20.46
C GLY A 39 -6.77 -7.54 -19.55
N MET A 40 -5.57 -8.04 -19.89
CA MET A 40 -4.36 -7.84 -19.10
C MET A 40 -3.22 -7.23 -19.93
N ARG A 41 -2.87 -5.98 -19.63
CA ARG A 41 -1.74 -5.30 -20.25
C ARG A 41 -0.41 -5.74 -19.64
N SER A 42 0.50 -6.24 -20.47
CA SER A 42 1.89 -6.47 -20.07
C SER A 42 2.73 -5.18 -20.12
N VAL A 43 3.61 -4.99 -19.13
CA VAL A 43 4.58 -3.89 -19.07
C VAL A 43 5.95 -4.46 -18.76
N LEU A 44 6.84 -4.45 -19.76
CA LEU A 44 8.22 -4.92 -19.61
C LEU A 44 9.03 -3.97 -18.71
N GLY A 45 9.63 -4.52 -17.65
CA GLY A 45 10.69 -3.87 -16.89
C GLY A 45 12.05 -4.51 -17.21
N LEU A 46 13.11 -3.71 -17.25
CA LEU A 46 14.47 -4.20 -17.54
C LEU A 46 15.17 -4.85 -16.32
N PHE A 47 14.54 -4.77 -15.15
CA PHE A 47 15.02 -5.33 -13.90
C PHE A 47 13.83 -5.60 -12.96
N GLU A 48 13.87 -6.69 -12.21
CA GLU A 48 12.75 -7.13 -11.36
C GLU A 48 12.45 -6.16 -10.22
N GLY A 49 13.46 -5.43 -9.74
CA GLY A 49 13.23 -4.32 -8.81
C GLY A 49 12.37 -3.21 -9.41
N VAL A 50 12.51 -2.90 -10.71
CA VAL A 50 11.65 -1.93 -11.41
C VAL A 50 10.24 -2.49 -11.54
N VAL A 51 10.11 -3.78 -11.85
CA VAL A 51 8.82 -4.49 -11.95
C VAL A 51 8.03 -4.42 -10.64
N THR A 52 8.65 -4.83 -9.52
CA THR A 52 7.97 -4.86 -8.21
C THR A 52 7.71 -3.45 -7.68
N GLY A 53 8.60 -2.49 -7.95
CA GLY A 53 8.38 -1.08 -7.59
C GLY A 53 7.25 -0.41 -8.40
N ALA A 54 7.13 -0.73 -9.69
CA ALA A 54 6.05 -0.22 -10.54
C ALA A 54 4.68 -0.79 -10.11
N ALA A 55 4.62 -2.08 -9.75
CA ALA A 55 3.41 -2.70 -9.21
C ALA A 55 2.96 -2.05 -7.89
N ASP A 56 3.92 -1.73 -7.02
CA ASP A 56 3.66 -1.01 -5.77
C ASP A 56 3.10 0.40 -6.03
N GLY A 57 3.76 1.18 -6.89
CA GLY A 57 3.28 2.51 -7.28
C GLY A 57 1.88 2.47 -7.92
N TYR A 58 1.63 1.48 -8.79
CA TYR A 58 0.32 1.28 -9.40
C TYR A 58 -0.75 1.06 -8.34
N PHE A 59 -0.54 0.15 -7.39
CA PHE A 59 -1.49 -0.11 -6.32
C PHE A 59 -1.78 1.15 -5.49
N ARG A 60 -0.74 1.89 -5.09
CA ARG A 60 -0.92 3.08 -4.24
C ARG A 60 -1.75 4.17 -4.92
N ILE A 61 -1.58 4.33 -6.23
CA ILE A 61 -2.31 5.35 -7.00
C ILE A 61 -3.70 4.85 -7.38
N LYS A 62 -3.80 3.69 -8.02
CA LYS A 62 -5.06 3.15 -8.56
C LYS A 62 -5.95 2.49 -7.52
N GLY A 63 -5.40 2.00 -6.41
CA GLY A 63 -6.14 1.25 -5.38
C GLY A 63 -6.59 -0.14 -5.84
N LYS A 64 -6.03 -0.66 -6.94
CA LYS A 64 -6.33 -1.99 -7.49
C LYS A 64 -5.08 -2.87 -7.51
N PRO A 65 -5.19 -4.18 -7.24
CA PRO A 65 -4.05 -5.09 -7.34
C PRO A 65 -3.39 -5.06 -8.72
N ALA A 66 -2.06 -5.16 -8.73
CA ALA A 66 -1.27 -5.41 -9.93
C ALA A 66 -0.61 -6.79 -9.86
N ALA A 67 -0.44 -7.42 -11.01
CA ALA A 67 0.38 -8.61 -11.12
C ALA A 67 1.84 -8.25 -11.41
N THR A 68 2.77 -9.09 -10.95
CA THR A 68 4.13 -9.15 -11.49
C THR A 68 4.38 -10.50 -12.14
N LEU A 69 5.31 -10.57 -13.10
CA LEU A 69 5.83 -11.82 -13.66
C LEU A 69 7.35 -11.83 -13.50
N LEU A 70 7.85 -12.76 -12.68
CA LEU A 70 9.24 -12.87 -12.26
C LEU A 70 9.82 -14.24 -12.60
N HIS A 71 11.11 -14.26 -12.91
CA HIS A 71 11.81 -15.46 -13.41
C HIS A 71 12.49 -16.26 -12.29
N LEU A 72 11.96 -17.44 -11.97
CA LEU A 72 12.51 -18.35 -10.96
C LEU A 72 12.80 -17.65 -9.60
N GLY A 73 13.59 -18.28 -8.73
CA GLY A 73 14.02 -17.65 -7.48
C GLY A 73 14.98 -16.47 -7.65
N PRO A 74 15.96 -16.49 -8.57
CA PRO A 74 16.85 -15.34 -8.78
C PRO A 74 16.12 -14.05 -9.21
N GLY A 75 15.16 -14.16 -10.13
CA GLY A 75 14.37 -13.00 -10.54
C GLY A 75 13.46 -12.50 -9.42
N LEU A 76 12.86 -13.41 -8.64
CA LEU A 76 12.21 -13.02 -7.39
C LEU A 76 13.17 -12.26 -6.47
N ALA A 77 14.38 -12.78 -6.24
CA ALA A 77 15.39 -12.19 -5.36
C ALA A 77 15.76 -10.76 -5.75
N ASN A 78 15.92 -10.49 -7.05
CA ASN A 78 16.15 -9.14 -7.60
C ASN A 78 15.03 -8.15 -7.24
N GLY A 79 13.80 -8.62 -7.08
CA GLY A 79 12.61 -7.81 -6.75
C GLY A 79 12.31 -7.66 -5.26
N LEU A 80 12.92 -8.46 -4.37
CA LEU A 80 12.53 -8.57 -2.95
C LEU A 80 12.65 -7.28 -2.16
N SER A 81 13.66 -6.45 -2.44
CA SER A 81 13.86 -5.17 -1.76
C SER A 81 12.65 -4.24 -1.91
N ASN A 82 12.06 -4.19 -3.10
CA ASN A 82 10.85 -3.42 -3.35
C ASN A 82 9.58 -4.12 -2.89
N LEU A 83 9.55 -5.46 -2.84
CA LEU A 83 8.45 -6.18 -2.17
C LEU A 83 8.43 -5.95 -0.65
N HIS A 84 9.58 -5.73 -0.02
CA HIS A 84 9.63 -5.25 1.37
C HIS A 84 8.92 -3.90 1.50
N ASN A 85 9.26 -2.93 0.64
CA ASN A 85 8.62 -1.61 0.63
C ASN A 85 7.11 -1.72 0.39
N ALA A 86 6.68 -2.53 -0.57
CA ALA A 86 5.28 -2.81 -0.83
C ALA A 86 4.57 -3.42 0.38
N LYS A 87 5.19 -4.36 1.10
CA LYS A 87 4.64 -4.94 2.34
C LYS A 87 4.51 -3.90 3.45
N ARG A 88 5.50 -3.04 3.62
CA ARG A 88 5.44 -1.91 4.58
C ARG A 88 4.35 -0.90 4.23
N ALA A 89 4.17 -0.65 2.93
CA ALA A 89 3.11 0.19 2.40
C ALA A 89 1.76 -0.52 2.26
N ARG A 90 1.65 -1.80 2.60
CA ARG A 90 0.41 -2.59 2.49
C ARG A 90 -0.16 -2.59 1.06
N SER A 91 0.71 -2.72 0.07
CA SER A 91 0.31 -2.77 -1.33
C SER A 91 -0.06 -4.19 -1.75
N ALA A 92 -1.28 -4.38 -2.25
CA ALA A 92 -1.72 -5.67 -2.76
C ALA A 92 -1.09 -5.93 -4.13
N ILE A 93 -0.07 -6.78 -4.16
CA ILE A 93 0.65 -7.19 -5.37
C ILE A 93 0.56 -8.72 -5.45
N LEU A 94 0.18 -9.23 -6.62
CA LEU A 94 0.19 -10.67 -6.90
C LEU A 94 1.44 -10.99 -7.71
N ASN A 95 2.45 -11.58 -7.07
CA ASN A 95 3.67 -12.00 -7.77
C ASN A 95 3.44 -13.37 -8.39
N ILE A 96 3.48 -13.44 -9.72
CA ILE A 96 3.52 -14.69 -10.48
C ILE A 96 4.99 -15.00 -10.73
N ILE A 97 5.44 -16.15 -10.24
CA ILE A 97 6.84 -16.57 -10.37
C ILE A 97 6.84 -17.88 -11.13
N GLY A 98 7.44 -17.92 -12.32
CA GLY A 98 7.61 -19.21 -12.98
C GLY A 98 8.66 -20.05 -12.27
N ASP A 99 8.51 -21.37 -12.31
CA ASP A 99 9.47 -22.35 -11.76
C ASP A 99 9.74 -23.46 -12.79
N HIS A 100 10.77 -24.26 -12.53
CA HIS A 100 10.98 -25.51 -13.25
C HIS A 100 9.74 -26.42 -13.15
N ALA A 101 9.53 -27.25 -14.17
CA ALA A 101 8.49 -28.26 -14.14
C ALA A 101 8.63 -29.18 -12.91
N LEU A 102 7.51 -29.60 -12.32
CA LEU A 102 7.48 -30.34 -11.05
C LEU A 102 8.37 -31.59 -11.08
N TYR A 103 8.28 -32.37 -12.16
CA TYR A 103 9.08 -33.59 -12.34
C TYR A 103 10.58 -33.33 -12.52
N HIS A 104 10.99 -32.10 -12.85
CA HIS A 104 12.37 -31.73 -13.13
C HIS A 104 13.10 -31.15 -11.91
N ARG A 105 12.36 -30.65 -10.92
CA ARG A 105 12.93 -29.94 -9.75
C ARG A 105 13.93 -30.78 -8.96
N ALA A 106 13.71 -32.09 -8.85
CA ALA A 106 14.60 -32.99 -8.10
C ALA A 106 16.00 -33.15 -8.72
N LEU A 107 16.20 -32.68 -9.96
CA LEU A 107 17.47 -32.77 -10.67
C LEU A 107 18.43 -31.61 -10.36
N ASP A 108 17.99 -30.61 -9.59
CA ASP A 108 18.78 -29.43 -9.25
C ASP A 108 19.41 -28.76 -10.49
N ALA A 109 18.57 -28.56 -11.51
CA ALA A 109 18.98 -27.91 -12.75
C ALA A 109 19.44 -26.47 -12.47
N PRO A 110 20.27 -25.87 -13.36
CA PRO A 110 20.69 -24.48 -13.19
C PRO A 110 19.51 -23.55 -12.93
N LEU A 111 19.66 -22.68 -11.93
CA LEU A 111 18.65 -21.72 -11.41
C LEU A 111 17.56 -22.33 -10.50
N THR A 112 17.58 -23.64 -10.23
CA THR A 112 16.74 -24.26 -9.20
C THR A 112 16.96 -23.58 -7.85
N SER A 113 15.87 -23.29 -7.14
CA SER A 113 15.92 -22.57 -5.86
C SER A 113 14.69 -22.88 -5.01
N ASP A 114 14.82 -22.70 -3.70
CA ASP A 114 13.69 -22.76 -2.77
C ASP A 114 12.90 -21.43 -2.79
N ILE A 115 12.11 -21.25 -3.85
CA ILE A 115 11.33 -20.03 -4.08
C ILE A 115 10.35 -19.77 -2.94
N GLU A 116 9.75 -20.82 -2.37
CA GLU A 116 8.78 -20.69 -1.28
C GLU A 116 9.41 -20.06 -0.03
N THR A 117 10.58 -20.58 0.39
CA THR A 117 11.32 -20.02 1.53
C THR A 117 11.78 -18.58 1.24
N VAL A 118 12.24 -18.30 0.02
CA VAL A 118 12.68 -16.96 -0.41
C VAL A 118 11.52 -15.95 -0.41
N ALA A 119 10.32 -16.35 -0.83
CA ALA A 119 9.16 -15.47 -0.94
C ALA A 119 8.52 -15.14 0.42
N LYS A 120 8.57 -16.07 1.38
CA LYS A 120 7.82 -16.03 2.65
C LYS A 120 8.03 -14.76 3.51
N PRO A 121 9.24 -14.19 3.64
CA PRO A 121 9.44 -12.98 4.45
C PRO A 121 8.77 -11.74 3.84
N PHE A 122 8.64 -11.69 2.52
CA PHE A 122 8.17 -10.52 1.76
C PHE A 122 6.72 -10.65 1.29
N SER A 123 6.17 -11.86 1.35
CA SER A 123 4.76 -12.13 1.06
C SER A 123 3.99 -12.36 2.36
N LYS A 124 2.66 -12.20 2.31
CA LYS A 124 1.76 -12.67 3.38
C LYS A 124 1.14 -14.03 3.09
N TRP A 125 1.20 -14.44 1.82
CA TRP A 125 0.71 -15.72 1.33
C TRP A 125 1.65 -16.20 0.23
N VAL A 126 2.00 -17.47 0.27
CA VAL A 126 2.86 -18.13 -0.72
C VAL A 126 2.22 -19.47 -1.05
N ARG A 127 2.14 -19.82 -2.32
CA ARG A 127 1.71 -21.13 -2.79
C ARG A 127 2.41 -21.47 -4.10
N MET A 128 2.71 -22.74 -4.28
CA MET A 128 3.01 -23.31 -5.59
C MET A 128 1.79 -24.02 -6.15
N ALA A 129 1.50 -23.80 -7.43
CA ALA A 129 0.48 -24.57 -8.14
C ALA A 129 0.96 -26.02 -8.35
N GLU A 130 0.15 -26.99 -7.93
CA GLU A 130 0.50 -28.42 -7.99
C GLU A 130 -0.22 -29.15 -9.13
N SER A 131 -1.30 -28.57 -9.65
CA SER A 131 -2.12 -29.17 -10.71
C SER A 131 -2.74 -28.10 -11.61
N ILE A 132 -2.92 -28.48 -12.88
CA ILE A 132 -3.68 -27.72 -13.85
C ILE A 132 -5.16 -27.55 -13.44
N ASP A 133 -5.71 -28.48 -12.67
CA ASP A 133 -7.10 -28.43 -12.23
C ASP A 133 -7.35 -27.33 -11.19
N THR A 134 -6.30 -26.93 -10.45
CA THR A 134 -6.41 -25.97 -9.34
C THR A 134 -5.86 -24.59 -9.66
N VAL A 135 -5.03 -24.46 -10.71
CA VAL A 135 -4.26 -23.23 -11.01
C VAL A 135 -5.11 -21.95 -11.06
N SER A 136 -6.31 -22.00 -11.65
CA SER A 136 -7.25 -20.87 -11.69
C SER A 136 -7.81 -20.54 -10.30
N GLY A 137 -8.10 -21.55 -9.49
CA GLY A 137 -8.53 -21.38 -8.11
C GLY A 137 -7.41 -20.81 -7.22
N ASP A 138 -6.17 -21.25 -7.45
CA ASP A 138 -4.98 -20.73 -6.77
C ASP A 138 -4.75 -19.25 -7.08
N ALA A 139 -4.98 -18.83 -8.33
CA ALA A 139 -4.93 -17.42 -8.73
C ALA A 139 -5.97 -16.57 -7.98
N LEU A 140 -7.22 -17.03 -7.88
CA LEU A 140 -8.26 -16.33 -7.11
C LEU A 140 -7.98 -16.32 -5.60
N ALA A 141 -7.42 -17.41 -5.07
CA ALA A 141 -7.02 -17.49 -3.67
C ALA A 141 -5.87 -16.52 -3.35
N ALA A 142 -4.87 -16.42 -4.23
CA ALA A 142 -3.78 -15.46 -4.13
C ALA A 142 -4.33 -14.02 -4.12
N LEU A 143 -5.19 -13.69 -5.09
CA LEU A 143 -5.80 -12.36 -5.18
C LEU A 143 -6.61 -12.02 -3.94
N ARG A 144 -7.46 -12.94 -3.46
CA ARG A 144 -8.21 -12.76 -2.21
C ARG A 144 -7.27 -12.55 -1.04
N ALA A 145 -6.19 -13.32 -0.92
CA ALA A 145 -5.21 -13.18 0.16
C ALA A 145 -4.48 -11.83 0.14
N ALA A 146 -4.20 -11.30 -1.06
CA ALA A 146 -3.53 -10.01 -1.25
C ALA A 146 -4.33 -8.83 -0.69
N VAL A 147 -5.67 -8.89 -0.80
CA VAL A 147 -6.57 -7.79 -0.37
C VAL A 147 -7.24 -8.02 0.98
N SER A 148 -7.33 -9.26 1.47
CA SER A 148 -8.05 -9.57 2.73
C SER A 148 -7.25 -9.18 3.98
N GLY A 149 -7.91 -8.72 5.04
CA GLY A 149 -7.24 -8.27 6.26
C GLY A 149 -6.33 -7.07 5.96
N VAL A 150 -5.08 -7.09 6.45
CA VAL A 150 -4.10 -6.07 6.06
C VAL A 150 -3.61 -6.36 4.63
N PRO A 151 -3.85 -5.49 3.64
CA PRO A 151 -3.42 -5.76 2.28
C PRO A 151 -1.89 -5.89 2.17
N GLY A 152 -1.41 -6.65 1.19
CA GLY A 152 0.03 -6.82 1.02
C GLY A 152 0.41 -7.80 -0.09
N PRO A 153 1.72 -7.93 -0.38
CA PRO A 153 2.20 -8.79 -1.44
C PRO A 153 1.93 -10.27 -1.18
N VAL A 154 1.61 -11.02 -2.24
CA VAL A 154 1.48 -12.49 -2.24
C VAL A 154 2.32 -13.07 -3.36
N SER A 155 2.68 -14.35 -3.26
CA SER A 155 3.45 -15.05 -4.28
C SER A 155 2.75 -16.33 -4.70
N LEU A 156 2.49 -16.47 -5.98
CA LEU A 156 1.98 -17.67 -6.62
C LEU A 156 3.07 -18.20 -7.57
N ILE A 157 3.61 -19.36 -7.25
CA ILE A 157 4.66 -20.02 -8.00
C ILE A 157 4.00 -20.97 -9.01
N ILE A 158 4.37 -20.85 -10.28
CA ILE A 158 3.78 -21.59 -11.39
C ILE A 158 4.86 -22.46 -12.03
N PRO A 159 4.90 -23.76 -11.74
CA PRO A 159 5.78 -24.68 -12.45
C PRO A 159 5.49 -24.70 -13.95
N ALA A 160 6.55 -24.81 -14.76
CA ALA A 160 6.43 -24.73 -16.22
C ALA A 160 5.47 -25.78 -16.81
N ASP A 161 5.43 -26.99 -16.23
CA ASP A 161 4.50 -28.03 -16.66
C ASP A 161 3.04 -27.73 -16.35
N ILE A 162 2.76 -27.04 -15.25
CA ILE A 162 1.41 -26.53 -14.98
C ILE A 162 1.03 -25.44 -16.00
N ALA A 163 1.98 -24.59 -16.40
CA ALA A 163 1.72 -23.51 -17.36
C ALA A 163 1.40 -24.02 -18.78
N TRP A 164 2.13 -25.02 -19.28
CA TRP A 164 1.99 -25.49 -20.67
C TRP A 164 1.02 -26.66 -20.87
N THR A 165 0.60 -27.35 -19.80
CA THR A 165 -0.31 -28.49 -19.93
C THR A 165 -1.71 -28.02 -20.34
N GLU A 166 -2.35 -28.78 -21.23
CA GLU A 166 -3.71 -28.52 -21.71
C GLU A 166 -4.79 -29.07 -20.79
N GLY A 167 -5.99 -28.47 -20.85
CA GLY A 167 -7.18 -28.97 -20.13
C GLY A 167 -7.61 -28.08 -18.96
N ALA A 168 -6.91 -26.98 -18.72
CA ALA A 168 -7.27 -26.01 -17.70
C ALA A 168 -8.59 -25.30 -18.04
N LYS A 169 -9.31 -24.88 -17.02
CA LYS A 169 -10.51 -24.04 -17.17
C LYS A 169 -10.33 -22.76 -16.36
N PRO A 170 -10.67 -21.58 -16.91
CA PRO A 170 -10.66 -20.35 -16.15
C PRO A 170 -11.73 -20.44 -15.05
N ALA A 171 -11.44 -19.85 -13.89
CA ALA A 171 -12.37 -19.77 -12.79
C ALA A 171 -13.16 -18.46 -12.85
N THR A 172 -14.43 -18.51 -12.46
CA THR A 172 -15.24 -17.30 -12.31
C THR A 172 -14.86 -16.60 -11.02
N PRO A 173 -14.43 -15.32 -11.07
CA PRO A 173 -14.07 -14.58 -9.88
C PRO A 173 -15.29 -14.32 -9.01
N GLN A 174 -15.07 -14.33 -7.71
CA GLN A 174 -16.03 -13.85 -6.71
C GLN A 174 -15.70 -12.41 -6.34
N ALA A 175 -16.66 -11.68 -5.78
CA ALA A 175 -16.41 -10.37 -5.21
C ALA A 175 -15.26 -10.44 -4.18
N LEU A 176 -14.30 -9.54 -4.33
CA LEU A 176 -13.25 -9.34 -3.36
C LEU A 176 -13.86 -8.72 -2.10
N PRO A 177 -13.35 -9.08 -0.91
CA PRO A 177 -13.86 -8.51 0.33
C PRO A 177 -13.54 -7.01 0.38
N GLU A 178 -14.54 -6.22 0.80
CA GLU A 178 -14.32 -4.83 1.15
C GLU A 178 -13.60 -4.73 2.50
N ARG A 179 -12.94 -3.59 2.72
CA ARG A 179 -12.32 -3.30 4.03
C ARG A 179 -13.41 -3.10 5.07
N ALA A 180 -13.20 -3.62 6.27
CA ALA A 180 -14.16 -3.50 7.35
C ALA A 180 -14.31 -2.04 7.78
N LYS A 181 -15.54 -1.60 8.04
CA LYS A 181 -15.81 -0.32 8.71
C LYS A 181 -15.41 -0.43 10.20
N PRO A 182 -15.06 0.69 10.85
CA PRO A 182 -14.71 0.63 12.27
C PRO A 182 -15.90 0.23 13.14
N ASP A 183 -15.61 -0.34 14.30
CA ASP A 183 -16.61 -0.59 15.34
C ASP A 183 -17.25 0.72 15.86
N ALA A 184 -18.58 0.77 15.91
CA ALA A 184 -19.32 1.96 16.29
C ALA A 184 -19.10 2.37 17.76
N ALA A 185 -19.01 1.40 18.69
CA ALA A 185 -18.75 1.69 20.09
C ALA A 185 -17.34 2.28 20.29
N ARG A 186 -16.35 1.81 19.52
CA ARG A 186 -15.01 2.38 19.46
C ARG A 186 -15.02 3.82 18.95
N VAL A 187 -15.81 4.13 17.92
CA VAL A 187 -15.98 5.50 17.42
C VAL A 187 -16.55 6.42 18.51
N THR A 188 -17.63 6.03 19.18
CA THR A 188 -18.23 6.81 20.29
C THR A 188 -17.24 7.02 21.44
N ALA A 189 -16.48 6.00 21.83
CA ALA A 189 -15.49 6.11 22.89
C ALA A 189 -14.35 7.10 22.52
N ILE A 190 -13.91 7.09 21.27
CA ILE A 190 -12.89 8.01 20.76
C ILE A 190 -13.43 9.43 20.65
N ALA A 191 -14.67 9.61 20.21
CA ALA A 191 -15.33 10.92 20.15
C ALA A 191 -15.34 11.60 21.52
N LYS A 192 -15.71 10.84 22.57
CA LYS A 192 -15.66 11.32 23.96
C LYS A 192 -14.23 11.68 24.39
N ALA A 193 -13.25 10.82 24.12
CA ALA A 193 -11.86 11.04 24.51
C ALA A 193 -11.23 12.27 23.84
N LEU A 194 -11.43 12.43 22.53
CA LEU A 194 -10.94 13.59 21.79
C LEU A 194 -11.61 14.89 22.21
N SER A 195 -12.93 14.85 22.46
CA SER A 195 -13.66 16.03 22.95
C SER A 195 -13.16 16.48 24.33
N ALA A 196 -12.84 15.54 25.22
CA ALA A 196 -12.30 15.85 26.53
C ALA A 196 -10.86 16.38 26.47
N ALA A 197 -10.02 15.82 25.58
CA ALA A 197 -8.61 16.22 25.46
C ALA A 197 -8.43 17.56 24.72
N GLY A 198 -9.34 17.92 23.82
CA GLY A 198 -9.25 19.14 23.03
C GLY A 198 -7.94 19.23 22.23
N SER A 199 -7.18 20.32 22.41
CA SER A 199 -5.86 20.51 21.77
C SER A 199 -4.76 19.57 22.27
N LYS A 200 -4.98 18.88 23.39
CA LYS A 200 -4.12 17.79 23.88
C LYS A 200 -4.48 16.43 23.28
N GLY A 201 -5.48 16.38 22.40
CA GLY A 201 -5.75 15.26 21.50
C GLY A 201 -4.97 15.38 20.19
N MET A 202 -4.62 14.25 19.58
CA MET A 202 -4.04 14.20 18.23
C MET A 202 -4.63 13.06 17.40
N LEU A 203 -4.89 13.33 16.12
CA LEU A 203 -5.09 12.33 15.09
C LEU A 203 -3.77 12.11 14.34
N LEU A 204 -3.30 10.86 14.29
CA LEU A 204 -2.19 10.42 13.46
C LEU A 204 -2.72 9.59 12.28
N LEU A 205 -2.65 10.16 11.08
CA LEU A 205 -3.14 9.55 9.85
C LEU A 205 -2.03 8.76 9.15
N GLY A 206 -2.23 7.46 8.97
CA GLY A 206 -1.36 6.59 8.19
C GLY A 206 -2.07 5.97 6.99
N GLY A 207 -1.33 5.11 6.27
CA GLY A 207 -1.88 4.29 5.21
C GLY A 207 -2.50 5.08 4.07
N PHE A 208 -3.74 4.74 3.73
CA PHE A 208 -4.51 5.33 2.64
C PHE A 208 -5.57 6.32 3.12
N SER A 209 -5.60 6.65 4.42
CA SER A 209 -6.62 7.52 5.02
C SER A 209 -6.51 9.00 4.63
N ALA A 210 -5.34 9.46 4.15
CA ALA A 210 -5.09 10.86 3.80
C ALA A 210 -5.58 11.25 2.38
N THR A 211 -6.70 10.70 1.92
CA THR A 211 -7.35 11.15 0.67
C THR A 211 -7.93 12.57 0.85
N LYS A 212 -8.42 13.21 -0.23
CA LYS A 212 -9.13 14.49 -0.10
C LYS A 212 -10.33 14.39 0.85
N LYS A 213 -11.05 13.26 0.81
CA LYS A 213 -12.25 13.01 1.61
C LYS A 213 -11.89 12.70 3.07
N GLY A 214 -10.90 11.84 3.30
CA GLY A 214 -10.40 11.55 4.65
C GLY A 214 -9.78 12.78 5.33
N LEU A 215 -9.01 13.58 4.58
CA LEU A 215 -8.47 14.86 5.07
C LEU A 215 -9.59 15.85 5.42
N ALA A 216 -10.63 15.96 4.59
CA ALA A 216 -11.78 16.79 4.92
C ALA A 216 -12.45 16.33 6.22
N ALA A 217 -12.72 15.04 6.39
CA ALA A 217 -13.29 14.50 7.63
C ALA A 217 -12.39 14.78 8.85
N ALA A 218 -11.07 14.58 8.73
CA ALA A 218 -10.09 14.92 9.77
C ALA A 218 -10.07 16.41 10.12
N GLY A 219 -10.17 17.29 9.12
CA GLY A 219 -10.28 18.74 9.32
C GLY A 219 -11.57 19.17 10.00
N ARG A 220 -12.70 18.48 9.73
CA ARG A 220 -13.97 18.70 10.48
C ARG A 220 -13.82 18.30 11.95
N ILE A 221 -13.20 17.14 12.22
CA ILE A 221 -12.93 16.67 13.59
C ILE A 221 -12.06 17.70 14.33
N ARG A 222 -11.00 18.20 13.69
CA ARG A 222 -10.16 19.25 14.23
C ARG A 222 -10.94 20.54 14.48
N ALA A 223 -11.78 20.98 13.56
CA ALA A 223 -12.62 22.17 13.74
C ALA A 223 -13.54 22.04 14.97
N LYS A 224 -14.06 20.83 15.24
CA LYS A 224 -14.94 20.56 16.37
C LYS A 224 -14.22 20.42 17.71
N THR A 225 -13.06 19.77 17.72
CA THR A 225 -12.38 19.34 18.95
C THR A 225 -11.17 20.19 19.29
N GLY A 226 -10.55 20.86 18.32
CA GLY A 226 -9.24 21.49 18.46
C GLY A 226 -8.07 20.48 18.44
N ALA A 227 -8.34 19.19 18.21
CA ALA A 227 -7.30 18.16 18.18
C ALA A 227 -6.24 18.44 17.11
N ARG A 228 -4.99 18.14 17.44
CA ARG A 228 -3.87 18.20 16.49
C ARG A 228 -4.07 17.18 15.38
N LEU A 229 -3.61 17.51 14.17
CA LEU A 229 -3.67 16.63 13.02
C LEU A 229 -2.27 16.45 12.43
N VAL A 230 -1.79 15.21 12.35
CA VAL A 230 -0.46 14.88 11.83
C VAL A 230 -0.55 13.64 10.94
N GLY A 231 0.18 13.65 9.84
CA GLY A 231 0.38 12.48 8.98
C GLY A 231 1.57 11.66 9.46
N ASP A 232 1.46 10.35 9.37
CA ASP A 232 2.61 9.44 9.51
C ASP A 232 3.70 9.82 8.48
N PHE A 233 4.96 9.61 8.84
CA PHE A 233 6.08 9.91 7.94
C PHE A 233 5.99 9.07 6.65
N PHE A 234 5.59 7.80 6.78
CA PHE A 234 5.45 6.87 5.66
C PHE A 234 4.00 6.69 5.21
N LEU A 235 3.31 7.80 4.98
CA LEU A 235 2.00 7.78 4.31
C LEU A 235 2.11 7.15 2.92
N ASN A 236 1.16 6.26 2.59
CA ASN A 236 1.18 5.56 1.30
C ASN A 236 0.79 6.48 0.15
N LYS A 237 -0.16 7.39 0.42
CA LYS A 237 -0.68 8.42 -0.48
C LYS A 237 -1.34 9.51 0.37
N ALA A 238 -1.13 10.77 0.01
CA ALA A 238 -1.82 11.89 0.61
C ALA A 238 -2.26 12.88 -0.48
N ALA A 239 -3.48 13.40 -0.36
CA ALA A 239 -3.88 14.57 -1.12
C ALA A 239 -3.17 15.81 -0.56
N PHE A 240 -2.79 16.73 -1.45
CA PHE A 240 -2.07 17.95 -1.08
C PHE A 240 -2.40 19.06 -2.07
N GLY A 241 -2.33 20.32 -1.62
CA GLY A 241 -2.58 21.51 -2.43
C GLY A 241 -3.87 22.24 -2.06
N ALA A 242 -4.21 23.25 -2.86
CA ALA A 242 -5.36 24.12 -2.59
C ALA A 242 -6.67 23.35 -2.43
N GLY A 243 -7.49 23.73 -1.45
CA GLY A 243 -8.76 23.06 -1.16
C GLY A 243 -8.63 21.70 -0.46
N THR A 244 -7.43 21.37 0.03
CA THR A 244 -7.19 20.21 0.91
C THR A 244 -6.78 20.68 2.31
N VAL A 245 -7.07 19.88 3.33
CA VAL A 245 -6.68 20.18 4.72
C VAL A 245 -5.18 20.01 4.87
N GLN A 246 -4.52 20.98 5.50
CA GLN A 246 -3.10 20.90 5.78
C GLN A 246 -2.79 19.70 6.69
N LEU A 247 -1.91 18.81 6.22
CA LEU A 247 -1.44 17.65 6.96
C LEU A 247 0.08 17.74 7.16
N PRO A 248 0.56 18.32 8.27
CA PRO A 248 1.96 18.24 8.66
C PRO A 248 2.37 16.78 8.81
N ARG A 249 3.58 16.41 8.38
CA ARG A 249 4.12 15.06 8.56
C ARG A 249 4.87 14.96 9.88
N MET A 250 4.73 13.82 10.57
CA MET A 250 5.53 13.49 11.74
C MET A 250 7.02 13.56 11.37
N PRO A 251 7.88 14.23 12.15
CA PRO A 251 9.31 14.30 11.83
C PRO A 251 9.98 12.92 11.80
N TYR A 252 11.02 12.80 10.97
CA TYR A 252 11.81 11.56 10.87
C TYR A 252 12.62 11.30 12.14
N PHE A 253 13.26 12.34 12.68
CA PHE A 253 14.13 12.20 13.84
C PHE A 253 13.32 12.17 15.14
N GLY A 254 13.60 11.18 15.99
CA GLY A 254 12.84 10.92 17.21
C GLY A 254 12.72 12.11 18.15
N GLU A 255 13.78 12.92 18.29
CA GLU A 255 13.77 14.13 19.15
C GLU A 255 12.75 15.17 18.67
N GLN A 256 12.66 15.39 17.35
CA GLN A 256 11.69 16.31 16.76
C GLN A 256 10.27 15.75 16.88
N ALA A 257 10.10 14.43 16.70
CA ALA A 257 8.82 13.77 16.88
C ALA A 257 8.32 13.82 18.34
N ILE A 258 9.22 13.69 19.33
CA ILE A 258 8.89 13.84 20.75
C ILE A 258 8.33 15.24 21.03
N GLU A 259 8.93 16.30 20.47
CA GLU A 259 8.39 17.66 20.66
C GLU A 259 7.00 17.83 20.02
N VAL A 260 6.73 17.20 18.87
CA VAL A 260 5.39 17.17 18.27
C VAL A 260 4.38 16.42 19.15
N LEU A 261 4.80 15.37 19.84
CA LEU A 261 3.96 14.53 20.70
C LEU A 261 3.83 15.05 22.14
N LYS A 262 4.59 16.08 22.50
CA LYS A 262 4.63 16.63 23.86
C LYS A 262 3.26 17.12 24.32
N GLY A 263 2.96 16.87 25.60
CA GLY A 263 1.73 17.29 26.25
C GLY A 263 0.45 16.62 25.71
N LEU A 264 0.57 15.50 24.99
CA LEU A 264 -0.59 14.73 24.55
C LEU A 264 -1.22 13.95 25.72
N GLU A 265 -2.52 14.11 25.87
CA GLU A 265 -3.33 13.25 26.74
C GLU A 265 -3.93 12.07 25.96
N THR A 266 -4.26 12.27 24.68
CA THR A 266 -4.83 11.23 23.83
C THR A 266 -4.22 11.27 22.42
N LEU A 267 -3.74 10.12 21.96
CA LEU A 267 -3.29 9.90 20.58
C LEU A 267 -4.23 8.91 19.90
N VAL A 268 -4.87 9.33 18.81
CA VAL A 268 -5.78 8.51 18.01
C VAL A 268 -5.10 8.13 16.70
N LEU A 269 -4.95 6.83 16.47
CA LEU A 269 -4.29 6.25 15.31
C LEU A 269 -5.33 5.87 14.25
N VAL A 270 -5.08 6.29 13.01
CA VAL A 270 -5.90 5.91 11.84
C VAL A 270 -4.99 5.20 10.85
N GLU A 271 -5.15 3.88 10.70
CA GLU A 271 -4.30 3.07 9.83
C GLU A 271 -2.79 3.19 10.10
N SER A 272 -2.42 3.57 11.34
CA SER A 272 -1.04 3.79 11.78
C SER A 272 -0.75 3.02 13.06
N LYS A 273 0.49 3.10 13.53
CA LYS A 273 0.98 2.57 14.80
C LYS A 273 1.46 3.72 15.67
N ALA A 274 1.56 3.48 16.98
CA ALA A 274 2.20 4.44 17.86
C ALA A 274 3.62 4.76 17.35
N PRO A 275 4.01 6.05 17.26
CA PRO A 275 5.32 6.43 16.77
C PRO A 275 6.45 5.84 17.61
N VAL A 276 7.41 5.22 16.93
CA VAL A 276 8.67 4.74 17.51
C VAL A 276 9.84 5.34 16.76
N SER A 277 11.00 5.44 17.40
CA SER A 277 12.22 5.83 16.71
C SER A 277 12.56 4.81 15.61
N PHE A 278 13.02 5.28 14.45
CA PHE A 278 13.47 4.40 13.37
C PHE A 278 14.71 3.60 13.75
N PHE A 279 15.59 4.20 14.55
CA PHE A 279 16.80 3.57 15.07
C PHE A 279 16.86 3.75 16.58
N ALA A 280 17.32 2.72 17.29
CA ALA A 280 17.67 2.86 18.69
C ALA A 280 19.02 3.58 18.80
N TYR A 281 19.12 4.53 19.74
CA TYR A 281 20.37 5.19 20.08
C TYR A 281 20.58 5.10 21.60
N PRO A 282 21.82 4.94 22.08
CA PRO A 282 22.11 4.92 23.51
C PRO A 282 21.53 6.15 24.22
N GLY A 283 20.78 5.91 25.31
CA GLY A 283 20.18 6.96 26.12
C GLY A 283 18.96 7.68 25.50
N LYS A 284 18.49 7.27 24.31
CA LYS A 284 17.28 7.83 23.68
C LYS A 284 16.11 6.84 23.76
N PRO A 285 14.87 7.32 23.97
CA PRO A 285 13.72 6.44 24.05
C PRO A 285 13.34 5.87 22.67
N SER A 286 12.91 4.61 22.64
CA SER A 286 12.38 3.98 21.42
C SER A 286 10.90 4.30 21.21
N VAL A 287 10.13 4.40 22.29
CA VAL A 287 8.73 4.84 22.28
C VAL A 287 8.72 6.36 22.45
N LEU A 288 8.09 7.07 21.53
CA LEU A 288 8.19 8.54 21.47
C LEU A 288 7.05 9.25 22.20
N THR A 289 5.96 8.54 22.49
CA THR A 289 4.84 9.06 23.28
C THR A 289 5.16 9.00 24.77
N ASP A 290 4.64 9.98 25.53
CA ASP A 290 4.67 9.92 26.99
C ASP A 290 3.90 8.68 27.50
N PRO A 291 4.40 7.94 28.50
CA PRO A 291 3.69 6.78 29.06
C PRO A 291 2.26 7.07 29.56
N ALA A 292 1.97 8.32 29.95
CA ALA A 292 0.64 8.75 30.37
C ALA A 292 -0.31 9.05 29.20
N THR A 293 0.19 9.18 27.97
CA THR A 293 -0.65 9.42 26.78
C THR A 293 -1.51 8.20 26.48
N ALA A 294 -2.84 8.37 26.46
CA ALA A 294 -3.76 7.31 26.06
C ALA A 294 -3.73 7.12 24.54
N VAL A 295 -3.09 6.02 24.08
CA VAL A 295 -3.06 5.65 22.65
C VAL A 295 -4.29 4.81 22.30
N ARG A 296 -5.02 5.20 21.25
CA ARG A 296 -6.28 4.57 20.81
C ARG A 296 -6.25 4.36 19.30
N HIS A 297 -6.82 3.26 18.82
CA HIS A 297 -6.99 3.01 17.39
C HIS A 297 -8.42 3.36 16.96
N LEU A 298 -8.57 4.32 16.05
CA LEU A 298 -9.85 4.58 15.40
C LEU A 298 -10.11 3.57 14.27
N ALA A 299 -9.07 3.27 13.50
CA ALA A 299 -9.05 2.23 12.49
C ALA A 299 -7.71 1.50 12.52
N HIS A 300 -7.76 0.17 12.58
CA HIS A 300 -6.61 -0.70 12.37
C HIS A 300 -6.23 -0.76 10.87
N PRO A 301 -5.02 -1.22 10.52
CA PRO A 301 -4.55 -1.26 9.13
C PRO A 301 -5.47 -2.01 8.13
N GLU A 302 -6.25 -2.98 8.59
CA GLU A 302 -7.21 -3.76 7.83
C GLU A 302 -8.57 -3.08 7.65
N GLU A 303 -8.89 -2.07 8.47
CA GLU A 303 -10.16 -1.35 8.47
C GLU A 303 -10.08 -0.08 7.62
N ASP A 304 -11.20 0.36 7.05
CA ASP A 304 -11.29 1.57 6.25
C ASP A 304 -11.12 2.83 7.12
N GLY A 305 -9.93 3.43 7.08
CA GLY A 305 -9.61 4.64 7.83
C GLY A 305 -10.33 5.89 7.33
N GLU A 306 -10.70 5.97 6.05
CA GLU A 306 -11.49 7.09 5.54
C GLU A 306 -12.90 7.02 6.11
N ALA A 307 -13.56 5.87 6.00
CA ALA A 307 -14.88 5.64 6.59
C ALA A 307 -14.87 5.88 8.10
N ALA A 308 -13.77 5.56 8.79
CA ALA A 308 -13.64 5.79 10.21
C ALA A 308 -13.51 7.25 10.61
N LEU A 309 -12.78 8.05 9.81
CA LEU A 309 -12.73 9.50 9.99
C LEU A 309 -14.11 10.14 9.76
N GLU A 310 -14.85 9.68 8.76
CA GLU A 310 -16.22 10.15 8.52
C GLU A 310 -17.15 9.83 9.68
N ALA A 311 -17.17 8.57 10.12
CA ALA A 311 -18.00 8.12 11.23
C ALA A 311 -17.69 8.90 12.52
N LEU A 312 -16.41 9.15 12.81
CA LEU A 312 -16.00 9.94 13.97
C LEU A 312 -16.42 11.41 13.86
N ALA A 313 -16.29 12.01 12.68
CA ALA A 313 -16.73 13.38 12.44
C ALA A 313 -18.25 13.53 12.61
N ASP A 314 -19.03 12.55 12.13
CA ASP A 314 -20.48 12.54 12.26
C ASP A 314 -20.91 12.31 13.72
N GLU A 315 -20.29 11.37 14.43
CA GLU A 315 -20.50 11.12 15.87
C GLU A 315 -20.23 12.36 16.72
N LEU A 316 -19.19 13.13 16.38
CA LEU A 316 -18.85 14.38 17.05
C LEU A 316 -19.82 15.54 16.74
N GLY A 317 -20.72 15.39 15.76
CA GLY A 317 -21.49 16.50 15.21
C GLY A 317 -20.57 17.61 14.70
N ALA A 318 -19.51 17.22 13.98
CA ALA A 318 -18.52 18.14 13.46
C ALA A 318 -19.13 19.06 12.39
N PRO A 319 -18.63 20.31 12.23
CA PRO A 319 -19.15 21.22 11.22
C PRO A 319 -18.91 20.65 9.82
N ARG A 320 -19.70 21.10 8.84
CA ARG A 320 -19.56 20.67 7.44
C ARG A 320 -18.21 21.07 6.85
N GLU A 321 -17.79 22.31 7.10
CA GLU A 321 -16.53 22.85 6.58
C GLU A 321 -15.35 22.47 7.47
N PRO A 322 -14.25 21.94 6.91
CA PRO A 322 -13.06 21.59 7.67
C PRO A 322 -12.23 22.82 8.06
N ALA A 323 -11.48 22.71 9.16
CA ALA A 323 -10.44 23.67 9.51
C ALA A 323 -9.17 23.47 8.66
N ASP A 324 -8.33 24.52 8.61
CA ASP A 324 -6.98 24.50 8.01
C ASP A 324 -6.92 24.05 6.54
N VAL A 325 -7.90 24.48 5.75
CA VAL A 325 -7.90 24.27 4.30
C VAL A 325 -6.85 25.19 3.65
N LEU A 326 -5.97 24.59 2.84
CA LEU A 326 -4.94 25.31 2.11
C LEU A 326 -5.53 26.19 1.02
N GLY A 327 -5.08 27.45 0.94
CA GLY A 327 -5.36 28.34 -0.18
C GLY A 327 -4.47 28.08 -1.40
N ALA A 328 -4.78 28.70 -2.53
CA ALA A 328 -4.02 28.61 -3.78
C ALA A 328 -2.78 29.52 -3.84
N ASN A 329 -2.13 29.74 -2.70
CA ASN A 329 -1.01 30.67 -2.61
C ASN A 329 0.28 30.03 -3.15
N LEU A 330 0.68 30.43 -4.36
CA LEU A 330 1.95 30.02 -4.94
C LEU A 330 3.12 30.81 -4.33
N PRO A 331 4.31 30.19 -4.18
CA PRO A 331 5.49 30.93 -3.76
C PRO A 331 5.89 31.98 -4.81
N ALA A 332 6.58 33.02 -4.35
CA ALA A 332 7.24 33.97 -5.23
C ALA A 332 8.20 33.23 -6.17
N ALA A 333 8.38 33.77 -7.39
CA ALA A 333 9.40 33.26 -8.29
C ALA A 333 10.78 33.37 -7.60
N PRO A 334 11.68 32.38 -7.80
CA PRO A 334 13.03 32.49 -7.26
C PRO A 334 13.80 33.62 -7.97
N ASP A 335 14.75 34.22 -7.26
CA ASP A 335 15.69 35.17 -7.84
C ASP A 335 16.58 34.49 -8.89
N ALA A 336 17.09 35.26 -9.84
CA ALA A 336 18.05 34.76 -10.82
C ALA A 336 19.35 34.32 -10.13
N GLY A 337 19.81 33.11 -10.41
CA GLY A 337 21.02 32.57 -9.79
C GLY A 337 21.20 31.07 -10.02
N ALA A 338 22.16 30.48 -9.29
CA ALA A 338 22.38 29.03 -9.32
C ALA A 338 21.19 28.27 -8.73
N LEU A 339 20.87 27.12 -9.33
CA LEU A 339 19.79 26.27 -8.85
C LEU A 339 20.13 25.71 -7.45
N SER A 340 19.29 26.07 -6.48
CA SER A 340 19.25 25.51 -5.13
C SER A 340 17.97 24.68 -4.92
N ALA A 341 17.92 23.87 -3.86
CA ALA A 341 16.73 23.11 -3.50
C ALA A 341 15.49 24.00 -3.31
N ASP A 342 15.64 25.18 -2.69
CA ASP A 342 14.55 26.15 -2.53
C ASP A 342 14.08 26.71 -3.88
N SER A 343 15.01 27.15 -4.73
CA SER A 343 14.65 27.66 -6.05
C SER A 343 13.97 26.60 -6.94
N ALA A 344 14.45 25.34 -6.87
CA ALA A 344 13.84 24.23 -7.57
C ALA A 344 12.43 23.94 -7.05
N ALA A 345 12.23 23.92 -5.73
CA ALA A 345 10.91 23.73 -5.12
C ALA A 345 9.93 24.83 -5.56
N LYS A 346 10.36 26.10 -5.56
CA LYS A 346 9.54 27.23 -6.05
C LYS A 346 9.17 27.08 -7.52
N ILE A 347 10.13 26.70 -8.36
CA ILE A 347 9.89 26.47 -9.80
C ILE A 347 8.88 25.33 -9.99
N ILE A 348 9.10 24.19 -9.33
CA ILE A 348 8.23 23.02 -9.41
C ILE A 348 6.83 23.38 -8.92
N SER A 349 6.68 23.99 -7.75
CA SER A 349 5.36 24.38 -7.21
C SER A 349 4.58 25.31 -8.13
N ARG A 350 5.25 26.15 -8.91
CA ARG A 350 4.60 27.06 -9.87
C ARG A 350 4.29 26.39 -11.20
N ALA A 351 5.00 25.32 -11.56
CA ALA A 351 4.85 24.61 -12.83
C ALA A 351 3.97 23.35 -12.73
N LEU A 352 3.70 22.85 -11.52
CA LEU A 352 2.88 21.67 -11.31
C LEU A 352 1.43 21.93 -11.78
N PRO A 353 0.90 21.11 -12.70
CA PRO A 353 -0.51 21.20 -13.07
C PRO A 353 -1.42 20.63 -11.97
N ASP A 354 -2.68 21.04 -11.99
CA ASP A 354 -3.71 20.42 -11.15
C ASP A 354 -3.80 18.91 -11.41
N GLY A 355 -3.91 18.13 -10.32
CA GLY A 355 -3.98 16.67 -10.40
C GLY A 355 -2.63 15.97 -10.64
N ALA A 356 -1.50 16.70 -10.62
CA ALA A 356 -0.18 16.08 -10.66
C ALA A 356 0.05 15.12 -9.49
N ILE A 357 0.79 14.03 -9.76
CA ILE A 357 1.27 13.10 -8.75
C ILE A 357 2.75 13.40 -8.50
N VAL A 358 3.09 13.69 -7.24
CA VAL A 358 4.48 13.87 -6.80
C VAL A 358 4.92 12.57 -6.12
N VAL A 359 5.97 11.95 -6.67
CA VAL A 359 6.59 10.71 -6.18
C VAL A 359 7.95 11.03 -5.58
#